data_AF-P9WMA1-F1
#
_entry.id   AF-P9WMA1-F1
#
_cell.length_a   1.000
_cell.length_b   1.000
_cell.length_c   1.000
_cell.angle_alpha   90.00
_cell.angle_beta   90.00
_cell.angle_gamma   90.00
#
_symmetry.space_group_name_H-M   'P 1'
#
loop_
_entity.id
_entity.type
_entity.pdbx_description
1 polymer ?
#
loop_
_entity_poly.entity_id
_entity_poly.type
_entity_poly.pdbx_seq_one_letter_code
_entity_poly.pdbx_strand_id
1 'polypeptide(L)'
;MSEQAGSSVAVIQERQALLARQHDAVAEADRELADVLASAHAAMRESVRRLDAIAAELDRAVPDQDQLAVDTPMGAREFQTFLVAKQREIVAVVAAAHELDRAKSAVLKRLRAQYTEPAR
;
A
#
# COMPACT_ATOMS: atom_id res chain seq x y z
N MET A 1 6.98 51.36 -28.96
CA MET A 1 5.68 50.82 -28.54
C MET A 1 5.49 49.37 -28.99
N SER A 2 5.59 49.04 -30.29
CA SER A 2 5.36 47.66 -30.77
C SER A 2 6.35 46.62 -30.23
N GLU A 3 7.65 46.95 -30.11
CA GLU A 3 8.65 46.02 -29.54
C GLU A 3 8.37 45.70 -28.06
N GLN A 4 7.98 46.71 -27.28
CA GLN A 4 7.65 46.53 -25.87
C GLN A 4 6.36 45.71 -25.68
N ALA A 5 5.38 45.88 -26.57
CA ALA A 5 4.19 45.03 -26.60
C ALA A 5 4.54 43.58 -26.97
N GLY A 6 5.38 43.35 -27.99
CA GLY A 6 5.86 42.02 -28.38
C GLY A 6 6.64 41.33 -27.25
N SER A 7 7.54 42.07 -26.58
CA SER A 7 8.26 41.58 -25.40
C SER A 7 7.31 41.22 -24.26
N SER A 8 6.29 42.03 -24.00
CA SER A 8 5.30 41.76 -22.95
C SER A 8 4.47 40.50 -23.25
N VAL A 9 4.04 40.31 -24.50
CA VAL A 9 3.32 39.10 -24.93
C VAL A 9 4.20 37.86 -24.78
N ALA A 10 5.48 37.94 -25.19
CA ALA A 10 6.42 36.83 -25.03
C ALA A 10 6.62 36.42 -23.56
N VAL A 11 6.78 37.40 -22.65
CA VAL A 11 6.89 37.15 -21.20
C VAL A 11 5.62 36.51 -20.64
N ILE A 12 4.43 36.94 -21.09
CA ILE A 12 3.16 36.33 -20.66
C ILE A 12 3.07 34.88 -21.15
N GLN A 13 3.39 34.63 -22.41
CA GLN A 13 3.37 33.28 -23.00
C GLN A 13 4.35 32.33 -22.29
N GLU A 14 5.55 32.80 -21.96
CA GLU A 14 6.53 32.03 -21.20
C GLU A 14 6.01 31.67 -19.80
N ARG A 15 5.39 32.63 -19.10
CA ARG A 15 4.77 32.39 -17.79
C ARG A 15 3.58 31.43 -17.88
N GLN A 16 2.74 31.56 -18.91
CA GLN A 16 1.62 30.63 -19.14
C GLN A 16 2.12 29.21 -19.41
N ALA A 17 3.16 29.06 -20.23
CA ALA A 17 3.77 27.76 -20.49
C ALA A 17 4.40 27.15 -19.23
N LEU A 18 5.05 27.96 -18.41
CA LEU A 18 5.59 27.52 -17.12
C LEU A 18 4.48 27.07 -16.16
N LEU A 19 3.39 27.84 -16.04
CA LEU A 19 2.23 27.48 -15.21
C LEU A 19 1.54 26.20 -15.71
N ALA A 20 1.36 26.05 -17.02
CA ALA A 20 0.79 24.84 -17.61
C ALA A 20 1.62 23.61 -17.26
N ARG A 21 2.95 23.68 -17.42
CA ARG A 21 3.86 22.59 -17.03
C ARG A 21 3.78 22.26 -15.54
N GLN A 22 3.64 23.26 -14.67
CA GLN A 22 3.47 23.03 -13.23
C GLN A 22 2.15 22.31 -12.92
N HIS A 23 1.05 22.76 -13.54
CA HIS A 23 -0.24 22.12 -13.37
C HIS A 23 -0.24 20.66 -13.85
N ASP A 24 0.40 20.38 -14.98
CA ASP A 24 0.53 19.03 -15.51
C ASP A 24 1.34 18.12 -14.57
N ALA A 25 2.46 18.63 -14.03
CA ALA A 25 3.30 17.90 -13.09
C ALA A 25 2.56 17.61 -11.77
N VAL A 26 1.83 18.57 -11.21
CA VAL A 26 1.01 18.37 -10.00
C VAL A 26 -0.12 17.37 -10.27
N ALA A 27 -0.80 17.48 -11.42
CA ALA A 27 -1.85 16.54 -11.79
C ALA A 27 -1.32 15.10 -11.99
N GLU A 28 -0.07 14.94 -12.43
CA GLU A 28 0.60 13.64 -12.50
C GLU A 28 0.94 13.09 -11.12
N ALA A 29 1.50 13.93 -10.25
CA ALA A 29 1.78 13.56 -8.85
C ALA A 29 0.50 13.15 -8.10
N ASP A 30 -0.62 13.87 -8.30
CA ASP A 30 -1.92 13.56 -7.70
C ASP A 30 -2.47 12.20 -8.19
N ARG A 31 -2.33 11.91 -9.49
CA ARG A 31 -2.72 10.61 -10.05
C ARG A 31 -1.91 9.48 -9.44
N GLU A 32 -0.59 9.63 -9.37
CA GLU A 32 0.29 8.62 -8.77
C GLU A 32 -0.03 8.45 -7.27
N LEU A 33 -0.29 9.54 -6.54
CA LEU A 33 -0.69 9.50 -5.13
C LEU A 33 -1.98 8.69 -4.94
N ALA A 34 -3.00 8.96 -5.76
CA ALA A 34 -4.27 8.24 -5.71
C ALA A 34 -4.08 6.74 -5.96
N ASP A 35 -3.30 6.37 -6.97
CA ASP A 35 -3.02 4.97 -7.32
C ASP A 35 -2.25 4.25 -6.20
N VAL A 36 -1.26 4.91 -5.61
CA VAL A 36 -0.46 4.39 -4.49
C VAL A 36 -1.35 4.13 -3.27
N LEU A 37 -2.22 5.08 -2.91
CA LEU A 37 -3.14 4.96 -1.79
C LEU A 37 -4.19 3.89 -2.03
N ALA A 38 -4.79 3.84 -3.21
CA ALA A 38 -5.77 2.80 -3.57
C ALA A 38 -5.15 1.40 -3.51
N SER A 39 -3.94 1.26 -4.06
CA SER A 39 -3.18 -0.01 -4.01
C SER A 39 -2.80 -0.41 -2.58
N ALA A 40 -2.36 0.54 -1.75
CA ALA A 40 -2.05 0.29 -0.34
C ALA A 40 -3.29 -0.17 0.45
N HIS A 41 -4.43 0.51 0.23
CA HIS A 41 -5.69 0.17 0.86
C HIS A 41 -6.19 -1.23 0.44
N ALA A 42 -6.11 -1.55 -0.86
CA ALA A 42 -6.48 -2.87 -1.37
C ALA A 42 -5.64 -3.99 -0.76
N ALA A 43 -4.32 -3.78 -0.65
CA ALA A 43 -3.40 -4.73 -0.03
C ALA A 43 -3.67 -4.90 1.47
N MET A 44 -3.93 -3.81 2.21
CA MET A 44 -4.29 -3.89 3.63
C MET A 44 -5.59 -4.69 3.83
N ARG A 45 -6.62 -4.41 3.02
CA ARG A 45 -7.89 -5.17 3.06
C ARG A 45 -7.69 -6.66 2.76
N GLU A 46 -6.80 -6.99 1.83
CA GLU A 46 -6.45 -8.38 1.54
C GLU A 46 -5.73 -9.05 2.71
N SER A 47 -4.76 -8.38 3.33
CA SER A 47 -4.08 -8.90 4.52
C SER A 47 -5.06 -9.15 5.67
N VAL A 48 -5.99 -8.23 5.93
CA VAL A 48 -7.05 -8.42 6.94
C VAL A 48 -7.92 -9.63 6.59
N ARG A 49 -8.43 -9.73 5.35
CA ARG A 49 -9.22 -10.91 4.92
C ARG A 49 -8.50 -12.24 5.15
N ARG A 50 -7.20 -12.29 4.88
CA ARG A 50 -6.38 -13.49 5.09
C ARG A 50 -6.22 -13.81 6.57
N LEU A 51 -6.03 -12.80 7.42
CA LEU A 51 -5.99 -13.00 8.87
C LEU A 51 -7.34 -13.47 9.42
N ASP A 52 -8.45 -12.90 8.94
CA ASP A 52 -9.80 -13.32 9.31
C ASP A 52 -10.08 -14.77 8.89
N ALA A 53 -9.61 -15.18 7.70
CA ALA A 53 -9.71 -16.56 7.25
C ALA A 53 -8.92 -17.52 8.15
N ILE A 54 -7.70 -17.15 8.55
CA ILE A 54 -6.91 -17.94 9.51
C ILE A 54 -7.62 -18.02 10.87
N ALA A 55 -8.17 -16.91 11.36
CA ALA A 55 -8.94 -16.90 12.60
C ALA A 55 -10.15 -17.84 12.51
N ALA A 56 -10.91 -17.78 11.42
CA ALA A 56 -12.05 -18.68 11.20
C ALA A 56 -11.66 -20.16 11.07
N GLU A 57 -10.45 -20.47 10.61
CA GLU A 57 -9.92 -21.84 10.62
C GLU A 57 -9.53 -22.30 12.04
N LEU A 58 -8.92 -21.42 12.83
CA LEU A 58 -8.60 -21.69 14.23
C LEU A 58 -9.88 -21.90 15.07
N ASP A 59 -10.89 -21.05 14.89
CA ASP A 59 -12.17 -21.12 15.59
C ASP A 59 -12.95 -22.40 15.26
N ARG A 60 -12.74 -22.98 14.07
CA ARG A 60 -13.30 -24.29 13.69
C ARG A 60 -12.49 -25.46 14.27
N ALA A 61 -11.17 -25.33 14.35
CA ALA A 61 -10.31 -26.40 14.84
C ALA A 61 -10.39 -26.59 16.37
N VAL A 62 -10.76 -25.55 17.14
CA VAL A 62 -10.85 -25.63 18.61
C VAL A 62 -12.03 -26.49 19.09
N PRO A 63 -13.26 -26.36 18.58
CA PRO A 63 -14.36 -27.28 18.89
C PRO A 63 -14.12 -28.70 18.38
N ASP A 64 -13.43 -28.85 17.26
CA ASP A 64 -13.10 -30.16 16.67
C ASP A 64 -11.96 -30.89 17.40
N GLN A 65 -11.46 -30.38 18.53
CA GLN A 65 -10.42 -31.04 19.34
C GLN A 65 -10.80 -32.46 19.78
N ASP A 66 -12.09 -32.71 20.01
CA ASP A 66 -12.61 -34.06 20.29
C ASP A 66 -12.50 -34.98 19.06
N GLN A 67 -12.74 -34.46 17.85
CA GLN A 67 -12.57 -35.22 16.60
C GLN A 67 -11.10 -35.47 16.28
N LEU A 68 -10.23 -34.52 16.64
CA LEU A 68 -8.78 -34.63 16.51
C LEU A 68 -8.15 -35.51 17.60
N ALA A 69 -8.94 -36.06 18.54
CA ALA A 69 -8.47 -36.90 19.63
C ALA A 69 -7.25 -36.28 20.34
N VAL A 70 -7.34 -34.98 20.68
CA VAL A 70 -6.22 -34.20 21.26
C VAL A 70 -5.81 -34.72 22.65
N ASP A 71 -6.67 -35.51 23.29
CA ASP A 71 -6.36 -36.29 24.48
C ASP A 71 -5.37 -37.45 24.23
N THR A 72 -5.18 -37.83 22.96
CA THR A 72 -4.16 -38.79 22.54
C THR A 72 -2.84 -38.09 22.19
N PRO A 73 -1.68 -38.73 22.42
CA PRO A 73 -0.39 -38.16 22.02
C PRO A 73 -0.28 -37.87 20.51
N MET A 74 -0.98 -38.64 19.67
CA MET A 74 -1.00 -38.45 18.23
C MET A 74 -1.82 -37.21 17.85
N GLY A 75 -3.06 -37.10 18.34
CA GLY A 75 -3.92 -35.96 18.10
C GLY A 75 -3.32 -34.64 18.60
N ALA A 76 -2.70 -34.66 19.80
CA ALA A 76 -1.99 -33.51 20.32
C ALA A 76 -0.85 -33.03 19.39
N ARG A 77 -0.11 -33.96 18.79
CA ARG A 77 0.99 -33.65 17.85
C ARG A 77 0.47 -33.11 16.52
N GLU A 78 -0.64 -33.65 16.02
CA GLU A 78 -1.29 -33.15 14.80
C GLU A 78 -1.82 -31.73 15.01
N PHE A 79 -2.50 -31.48 16.14
CA PHE A 79 -2.99 -30.16 16.49
C PHE A 79 -1.83 -29.15 16.69
N GLN A 80 -0.74 -29.55 17.35
CA GLN A 80 0.45 -28.71 17.45
C GLN A 80 1.03 -28.37 16.07
N THR A 81 1.10 -29.35 15.17
CA THR A 81 1.60 -29.15 13.80
C THR A 81 0.71 -28.15 13.04
N PHE A 82 -0.61 -28.28 13.17
CA PHE A 82 -1.58 -27.34 12.62
C PHE A 82 -1.37 -25.93 13.18
N LEU A 83 -1.25 -25.76 14.49
CA LEU A 83 -1.03 -24.45 15.12
C LEU A 83 0.29 -23.80 14.66
N VAL A 84 1.37 -24.57 14.54
CA VAL A 84 2.66 -24.07 14.03
C VAL A 84 2.52 -23.64 12.57
N ALA A 85 1.77 -24.38 11.75
CA ALA A 85 1.48 -23.96 10.38
C ALA A 85 0.71 -22.63 10.34
N LYS A 86 -0.34 -22.49 11.16
CA LYS A 86 -1.11 -21.23 11.26
C LYS A 86 -0.28 -20.05 11.77
N GLN A 87 0.60 -20.28 12.73
CA GLN A 87 1.53 -19.24 13.18
C GLN A 87 2.44 -18.77 12.02
N ARG A 88 2.96 -19.69 11.21
CA ARG A 88 3.79 -19.35 10.04
C ARG A 88 3.00 -18.58 8.98
N GLU A 89 1.74 -18.96 8.74
CA GLU A 89 0.85 -18.23 7.83
C GLU A 89 0.62 -16.79 8.31
N ILE A 90 0.33 -16.58 9.61
CA ILE A 90 0.16 -15.25 10.20
C ILE A 90 1.43 -14.40 10.00
N VAL A 91 2.59 -14.96 10.34
CA VAL A 91 3.88 -14.27 10.17
C VAL A 91 4.10 -13.89 8.71
N ALA A 92 3.77 -14.77 7.76
CA ALA A 92 3.90 -14.49 6.33
C ALA A 92 2.97 -13.35 5.87
N VAL A 93 1.72 -13.30 6.34
CA VAL A 93 0.79 -12.20 6.02
C VAL A 93 1.32 -10.87 6.56
N VAL A 94 1.78 -10.85 7.81
CA VAL A 94 2.31 -9.64 8.46
C VAL A 94 3.59 -9.17 7.77
N ALA A 95 4.51 -10.08 7.45
CA ALA A 95 5.74 -9.75 6.74
C ALA A 95 5.46 -9.16 5.35
N ALA A 96 4.52 -9.74 4.59
CA ALA A 96 4.11 -9.21 3.29
C ALA A 96 3.48 -7.82 3.41
N ALA A 97 2.65 -7.59 4.44
CA ALA A 97 2.07 -6.28 4.70
C ALA A 97 3.14 -5.23 5.03
N HIS A 98 4.16 -5.57 5.83
CA HIS A 98 5.27 -4.68 6.14
C HIS A 98 6.14 -4.35 4.93
N GLU A 99 6.41 -5.32 4.06
CA GLU A 99 7.19 -5.05 2.84
C GLU A 99 6.44 -4.09 1.92
N LEU A 100 5.12 -4.29 1.76
CA LEU A 100 4.29 -3.39 0.99
C LEU A 100 4.23 -1.99 1.62
N ASP A 101 4.09 -1.88 2.94
CA ASP A 101 4.12 -0.60 3.65
C ASP A 101 5.43 0.17 3.39
N ARG A 102 6.58 -0.51 3.46
CA ARG A 102 7.90 0.09 3.16
C ARG A 102 7.98 0.56 1.71
N ALA A 103 7.56 -0.27 0.75
CA ALA A 103 7.59 0.07 -0.67
C ALA A 103 6.69 1.28 -0.96
N LYS A 104 5.45 1.30 -0.45
CA LYS A 104 4.51 2.41 -0.64
C LYS A 104 4.99 3.68 0.06
N SER A 105 5.54 3.56 1.26
CA SER A 105 6.16 4.68 1.98
C SER A 105 7.32 5.31 1.22
N ALA A 106 8.14 4.52 0.51
CA ALA A 106 9.20 5.04 -0.34
C ALA A 106 8.64 5.87 -1.51
N VAL A 107 7.56 5.39 -2.14
CA VAL A 107 6.86 6.15 -3.21
C VAL A 107 6.29 7.45 -2.67
N LEU A 108 5.61 7.42 -1.52
CA LEU A 108 5.06 8.63 -0.89
C LEU A 108 6.14 9.65 -0.54
N LYS A 109 7.33 9.21 -0.11
CA LYS A 109 8.48 10.12 0.13
C LYS A 109 8.95 10.77 -1.17
N ARG A 110 9.00 10.02 -2.28
CA ARG A 110 9.34 10.55 -3.60
C ARG A 110 8.30 11.57 -4.07
N LEU A 111 7.01 11.25 -3.94
CA LEU A 111 5.92 12.15 -4.30
C LEU A 111 5.95 13.44 -3.49
N ARG A 112 6.20 13.35 -2.18
CA ARG A 112 6.39 14.53 -1.33
C ARG A 112 7.48 15.45 -1.87
N ALA A 113 8.58 14.91 -2.39
CA ALA A 113 9.64 15.72 -2.97
C ALA A 113 9.13 16.53 -4.18
N GLN A 114 8.31 15.92 -5.05
CA GLN A 114 7.71 16.58 -6.22
C GLN A 114 6.80 17.75 -5.83
N TYR A 115 6.03 17.63 -4.74
CA TYR A 115 5.21 18.75 -4.24
C TYR A 115 6.03 19.86 -3.59
N THR A 116 7.25 19.57 -3.14
CA THR A 116 8.12 20.56 -2.49
C THR A 116 9.15 21.19 -3.41
N GLU A 117 9.36 20.64 -4.62
CA GLU A 117 10.28 21.24 -5.57
C GLU A 117 9.74 22.61 -6.02
N PRO A 118 10.49 23.71 -5.75
CA PRO A 118 10.07 25.01 -6.24
C PRO A 118 10.13 24.98 -7.77
N ALA A 119 9.08 25.52 -8.40
CA ALA A 119 9.05 25.74 -9.82
C ALA A 119 10.30 26.52 -10.26
N ARG A 120 11.15 25.90 -11.07
CA ARG A 120 12.23 26.60 -11.78
C ARG A 120 11.70 27.24 -13.06
#